data_AF-A0A7S0IIJ6-F1
#
_entry.id   AF-A0A7S0IIJ6-F1
#
_cell.length_a   1.000
_cell.length_b   1.000
_cell.length_c   1.000
_cell.angle_alpha   90.00
_cell.angle_beta   90.00
_cell.angle_gamma   90.00
#
_symmetry.space_group_name_H-M   'P 1'
#
loop_
_entity.id
_entity.type
_entity.pdbx_description
1 polymer ?
#
loop_
_entity_poly.entity_id
_entity_poly.type
_entity_poly.pdbx_seq_one_letter_code
_entity_poly.pdbx_strand_id
1 'polypeptide(L)'
;ELASKNASKDLATRVLPRLCAHGVPGPNTLEVLTRMLADGACPERFALRYAYYLMHRILEHYGRAGLGTNETVKAATSQCIKTLGEEANIRAGVRRMLATRALVAAARAGVPEAAGALHRGTVGAIESLSAGEHPRGKSGMFDSKTGKTEGGDAAHTDAAARAALGARRRFIAGSEEGDKNADSAVPSPSALAAAVASPDHVAARHALSLALAAAKGPRYEELAIALEPVIGAVAKRMEARAANLEAAAAAGNSKEAKAMARKSEGKQKGEPNLDDPGAEPLFLRLCGALRARLLGAAERGGAPHDCAWACEKVLDAELKTYGGAAAGSESSPRVAMAACAGLFGSDAPSGADGAKARAAAWQAIVRGGGEGGEPRLLANS
;
A
#
# COMPACT_ATOMS: atom_id res chain seq x y z
N GLU A 1 35.45 -23.47 27.04
CA GLU A 1 34.18 -22.80 26.64
C GLU A 1 34.28 -21.31 26.27
N LEU A 2 35.46 -20.64 26.32
CA LEU A 2 35.59 -19.20 25.98
C LEU A 2 35.80 -18.89 24.48
N ALA A 3 36.15 -19.87 23.64
CA ALA A 3 36.51 -19.62 22.24
C ALA A 3 35.31 -19.30 21.31
N SER A 4 34.12 -19.86 21.57
CA SER A 4 32.97 -19.68 20.67
C SER A 4 32.35 -18.27 20.72
N LYS A 5 32.47 -17.57 21.87
CA LYS A 5 31.98 -16.20 22.04
C LYS A 5 32.78 -15.19 21.21
N ASN A 6 34.10 -15.35 21.13
CA ASN A 6 34.94 -14.46 20.32
C ASN A 6 34.75 -14.72 18.82
N ALA A 7 34.65 -15.98 18.40
CA ALA A 7 34.38 -16.33 17.01
C ALA A 7 33.05 -15.78 16.49
N SER A 8 31.99 -15.85 17.30
CA SER A 8 30.66 -15.30 16.95
C SER A 8 30.70 -13.77 16.82
N LYS A 9 31.41 -13.11 17.73
CA LYS A 9 31.58 -11.64 17.71
C LYS A 9 32.42 -11.18 16.51
N ASP A 10 33.50 -11.89 16.18
CA ASP A 10 34.34 -11.58 15.01
C ASP A 10 33.60 -11.84 13.69
N LEU A 11 32.84 -12.94 13.60
CA LEU A 11 31.98 -13.23 12.45
C LEU A 11 30.96 -12.09 12.23
N ALA A 12 30.31 -11.66 13.30
CA ALA A 12 29.28 -10.62 13.28
C ALA A 12 29.83 -9.23 12.97
N THR A 13 30.98 -8.85 13.53
CA THR A 13 31.49 -7.47 13.46
C THR A 13 32.53 -7.23 12.39
N ARG A 14 33.24 -8.28 11.92
CA ARG A 14 34.34 -8.14 10.95
C ARG A 14 34.06 -8.86 9.64
N VAL A 15 33.56 -10.09 9.68
CA VAL A 15 33.48 -10.95 8.48
C VAL A 15 32.23 -10.67 7.67
N LEU A 16 31.03 -10.79 8.26
CA LEU A 16 29.76 -10.60 7.55
C LEU A 16 29.62 -9.19 6.91
N PRO A 17 29.97 -8.08 7.60
CA PRO A 17 29.93 -6.76 6.97
C PRO A 17 30.85 -6.65 5.75
N ARG A 18 32.06 -7.24 5.81
CA ARG A 18 33.01 -7.24 4.69
C ARG A 18 32.50 -8.07 3.52
N LEU A 19 31.96 -9.26 3.78
CA LEU A 19 31.34 -10.09 2.74
C LEU A 19 30.17 -9.36 2.07
N CYS A 20 29.37 -8.64 2.85
CA CYS A 20 28.27 -7.82 2.34
C CYS A 20 28.76 -6.62 1.50
N ALA A 21 29.83 -5.96 1.92
CA ALA A 21 30.42 -4.81 1.22
C ALA A 21 31.04 -5.21 -0.13
N HIS A 22 31.67 -6.39 -0.20
CA HIS A 22 32.32 -6.86 -1.41
C HIS A 22 31.40 -7.69 -2.32
N GLY A 23 30.14 -7.93 -1.95
CA GLY A 23 29.18 -8.69 -2.77
C GLY A 23 29.60 -10.14 -3.04
N VAL A 24 30.42 -10.72 -2.16
CA VAL A 24 31.17 -11.95 -2.40
C VAL A 24 30.35 -13.25 -2.40
N PRO A 25 29.27 -13.44 -1.62
CA PRO A 25 28.65 -14.75 -1.57
C PRO A 25 27.87 -15.03 -2.86
N GLY A 26 28.31 -16.05 -3.60
CA GLY A 26 27.64 -16.58 -4.78
C GLY A 26 26.53 -17.58 -4.43
N PRO A 27 25.85 -18.15 -5.43
CA PRO A 27 24.69 -19.02 -5.25
C PRO A 27 24.93 -20.24 -4.35
N ASN A 28 26.15 -20.76 -4.34
CA ASN A 28 26.56 -21.90 -3.51
C ASN A 28 26.44 -21.65 -2.01
N THR A 29 26.37 -20.39 -1.58
CA THR A 29 26.23 -20.04 -0.16
C THR A 29 24.79 -20.05 0.35
N LEU A 30 23.79 -20.14 -0.56
CA LEU A 30 22.37 -20.09 -0.19
C LEU A 30 22.02 -21.13 0.85
N GLU A 31 22.52 -22.36 0.70
CA GLU A 31 22.21 -23.44 1.62
C GLU A 31 22.66 -23.12 3.05
N VAL A 32 23.89 -22.60 3.20
CA VAL A 32 24.45 -22.21 4.51
C VAL A 32 23.64 -21.07 5.10
N LEU A 33 23.35 -20.04 4.30
CA LEU A 33 22.55 -18.90 4.75
C LEU A 33 21.15 -19.35 5.19
N THR A 34 20.51 -20.27 4.46
CA THR A 34 19.18 -20.79 4.78
C THR A 34 19.20 -21.57 6.09
N ARG A 35 20.21 -22.40 6.32
CA ARG A 35 20.38 -23.12 7.60
C ARG A 35 20.56 -22.16 8.78
N MET A 36 21.19 -21.00 8.58
CA MET A 36 21.32 -20.00 9.66
C MET A 36 19.97 -19.45 10.14
N LEU A 37 18.91 -19.50 9.32
CA LEU A 37 17.58 -19.02 9.70
C LEU A 37 16.83 -20.00 10.62
N ALA A 38 17.26 -21.26 10.71
CA ALA A 38 16.63 -22.25 11.57
C ALA A 38 16.69 -21.81 13.05
N ASP A 39 15.64 -22.15 13.81
CA ASP A 39 15.58 -21.78 15.22
C ASP A 39 16.72 -22.43 16.01
N GLY A 40 17.41 -21.60 16.80
CA GLY A 40 18.59 -22.03 17.55
C GLY A 40 19.89 -22.12 16.74
N ALA A 41 19.86 -22.02 15.40
CA ALA A 41 21.07 -22.11 14.58
C ALA A 41 21.97 -20.87 14.69
N CYS A 42 21.37 -19.68 14.88
CA CYS A 42 22.12 -18.44 15.07
C CYS A 42 21.55 -17.64 16.26
N PRO A 43 22.31 -17.52 17.37
CA PRO A 43 21.87 -16.76 18.54
C PRO A 43 21.91 -15.23 18.31
N GLU A 44 22.76 -14.79 17.39
CA GLU A 44 23.02 -13.38 17.11
C GLU A 44 21.99 -12.78 16.14
N ARG A 45 21.10 -11.92 16.65
CA ARG A 45 20.05 -11.24 15.85
C ARG A 45 20.63 -10.46 14.65
N PHE A 46 21.85 -9.96 14.77
CA PHE A 46 22.51 -9.18 13.73
C PHE A 46 23.04 -10.05 12.57
N ALA A 47 23.60 -11.22 12.88
CA ALA A 47 24.06 -12.16 11.86
C ALA A 47 22.91 -12.64 10.97
N LEU A 48 21.71 -12.83 11.56
CA LEU A 48 20.50 -13.13 10.79
C LEU A 48 20.12 -12.01 9.81
N ARG A 49 20.28 -10.74 10.18
CA ARG A 49 20.01 -9.61 9.27
C ARG A 49 20.92 -9.65 8.05
N TYR A 50 22.20 -9.98 8.25
CA TYR A 50 23.13 -10.17 7.14
C TYR A 50 22.80 -11.41 6.31
N ALA A 51 22.38 -12.51 6.94
CA ALA A 51 21.94 -13.68 6.20
C ALA A 51 20.79 -13.34 5.23
N TYR A 52 19.77 -12.64 5.72
CA TYR A 52 18.68 -12.13 4.88
C TYR A 52 19.16 -11.16 3.80
N TYR A 53 20.06 -10.24 4.12
CA TYR A 53 20.61 -9.29 3.15
C TYR A 53 21.40 -10.00 2.04
N LEU A 54 22.24 -10.96 2.38
CA LEU A 54 23.03 -11.72 1.43
C LEU A 54 22.14 -12.61 0.55
N MET A 55 21.15 -13.29 1.13
CA MET A 55 20.14 -14.02 0.34
C MET A 55 19.43 -13.10 -0.64
N HIS A 56 18.94 -11.95 -0.16
CA HIS A 56 18.30 -10.95 -1.00
C HIS A 56 19.19 -10.55 -2.19
N ARG A 57 20.47 -10.26 -1.94
CA ARG A 57 21.43 -9.88 -3.00
C ARG A 57 21.71 -11.02 -3.98
N ILE A 58 21.84 -12.26 -3.50
CA ILE A 58 22.04 -13.43 -4.36
C ILE A 58 20.81 -13.64 -5.26
N LEU A 59 19.62 -13.62 -4.67
CA LEU A 59 18.36 -13.83 -5.39
C LEU A 59 18.12 -12.73 -6.42
N GLU A 60 18.43 -11.47 -6.08
CA GLU A 60 18.33 -10.32 -6.98
C GLU A 60 19.35 -10.38 -8.12
N HIS A 61 20.63 -10.62 -7.80
CA HIS A 61 21.72 -10.50 -8.77
C HIS A 61 21.79 -11.66 -9.74
N TYR A 62 21.63 -12.89 -9.26
CA TYR A 62 21.74 -14.08 -10.10
C TYR A 62 20.41 -14.44 -10.77
N GLY A 63 19.27 -14.15 -10.11
CA GLY A 63 17.93 -14.36 -10.65
C GLY A 63 17.69 -15.78 -11.18
N ARG A 64 16.71 -15.92 -12.09
CA ARG A 64 16.38 -17.22 -12.69
C ARG A 64 17.57 -17.88 -13.42
N ALA A 65 18.31 -17.08 -14.20
CA ALA A 65 19.35 -17.59 -15.08
C ALA A 65 20.57 -18.11 -14.30
N GLY A 66 21.04 -17.38 -13.29
CA GLY A 66 22.21 -17.77 -12.50
C GLY A 66 21.91 -18.87 -11.48
N LEU A 67 20.69 -18.93 -10.95
CA LEU A 67 20.29 -19.91 -9.94
C LEU A 67 19.83 -21.25 -10.54
N GLY A 68 19.59 -21.31 -11.84
CA GLY A 68 19.24 -22.53 -12.58
C GLY A 68 20.43 -23.28 -13.18
N THR A 69 21.68 -22.85 -12.93
CA THR A 69 22.88 -23.35 -13.62
C THR A 69 23.34 -24.73 -13.19
N ASN A 70 23.08 -25.13 -11.94
CA ASN A 70 23.43 -26.45 -11.39
C ASN A 70 22.31 -26.94 -10.47
N GLU A 71 22.01 -28.24 -10.50
CA GLU A 71 20.97 -28.88 -9.68
C GLU A 71 21.17 -28.66 -8.17
N THR A 72 22.41 -28.55 -7.68
CA THR A 72 22.67 -28.25 -6.26
C THR A 72 22.20 -26.84 -5.88
N VAL A 73 22.52 -25.85 -6.72
CA VAL A 73 22.11 -24.45 -6.53
C VAL A 73 20.60 -24.30 -6.68
N LYS A 74 20.01 -25.03 -7.62
CA LYS A 74 18.57 -25.05 -7.84
C LYS A 74 17.83 -25.62 -6.62
N ALA A 75 18.29 -26.74 -6.08
CA ALA A 75 17.73 -27.32 -4.85
C ALA A 75 17.88 -26.38 -3.65
N ALA A 76 19.06 -25.77 -3.47
CA ALA A 76 19.30 -24.77 -2.43
C ALA A 76 18.40 -23.54 -2.58
N THR A 77 18.15 -23.11 -3.83
CA THR A 77 17.25 -21.99 -4.14
C THR A 77 15.81 -22.33 -3.79
N SER A 78 15.30 -23.49 -4.22
CA SER A 78 13.94 -23.93 -3.86
C SER A 78 13.76 -24.03 -2.34
N GLN A 79 14.73 -24.60 -1.63
CA GLN A 79 14.71 -24.67 -0.16
C GLN A 79 14.74 -23.27 0.47
N CYS A 80 15.58 -22.37 -0.05
CA CYS A 80 15.63 -20.98 0.40
C CYS A 80 14.28 -20.27 0.23
N ILE A 81 13.65 -20.37 -0.94
CA ILE A 81 12.33 -19.77 -1.21
C ILE A 81 11.26 -20.33 -0.26
N LYS A 82 11.27 -21.65 -0.03
CA LYS A 82 10.35 -22.29 0.92
C LYS A 82 10.53 -21.75 2.34
N THR A 83 11.76 -21.73 2.85
CA THR A 83 12.07 -21.20 4.19
C THR A 83 11.74 -19.72 4.31
N LEU A 84 12.02 -18.91 3.29
CA LEU A 84 11.63 -17.49 3.29
C LEU A 84 10.11 -17.32 3.32
N GLY A 85 9.35 -18.18 2.63
CA GLY A 85 7.89 -18.21 2.69
C GLY A 85 7.36 -18.54 4.08
N GLU A 86 7.94 -19.54 4.74
CA GLU A 86 7.63 -19.91 6.12
C GLU A 86 7.97 -18.78 7.10
N GLU A 87 9.14 -18.15 6.96
CA GLU A 87 9.56 -17.02 7.79
C GLU A 87 8.65 -15.79 7.59
N ALA A 88 8.21 -15.53 6.35
CA ALA A 88 7.24 -14.47 6.05
C ALA A 88 5.88 -14.74 6.71
N ASN A 89 5.44 -16.00 6.72
CA ASN A 89 4.17 -16.40 7.33
C ASN A 89 4.23 -16.37 8.86
N ILE A 90 5.21 -17.05 9.47
CA ILE A 90 5.21 -17.38 10.91
C ILE A 90 5.84 -16.28 11.76
N ARG A 91 6.90 -15.61 11.28
CA ARG A 91 7.66 -14.67 12.13
C ARG A 91 7.00 -13.30 12.21
N ALA A 92 7.34 -12.54 13.24
CA ALA A 92 6.91 -11.16 13.41
C ALA A 92 8.02 -10.13 13.15
N GLY A 93 7.62 -8.88 12.92
CA GLY A 93 8.51 -7.71 12.89
C GLY A 93 9.59 -7.78 11.80
N VAL A 94 10.83 -7.50 12.19
CA VAL A 94 11.96 -7.33 11.24
C VAL A 94 12.26 -8.59 10.45
N ARG A 95 12.11 -9.79 11.03
CA ARG A 95 12.37 -11.05 10.30
C ARG A 95 11.39 -11.25 9.14
N ARG A 96 10.09 -11.07 9.38
CA ARG A 96 9.06 -11.08 8.33
C ARG A 96 9.35 -10.02 7.26
N MET A 97 9.72 -8.81 7.66
CA MET A 97 10.05 -7.73 6.72
C MET A 97 11.24 -8.08 5.82
N LEU A 98 12.29 -8.68 6.38
CA LEU A 98 13.47 -9.09 5.63
C LEU A 98 13.18 -10.29 4.72
N ALA A 99 12.43 -11.28 5.21
CA ALA A 99 12.00 -12.43 4.43
C ALA A 99 11.15 -12.02 3.22
N THR A 100 10.14 -11.17 3.45
CA THR A 100 9.29 -10.63 2.37
C THR A 100 10.07 -9.77 1.38
N ARG A 101 11.08 -8.99 1.82
CA ARG A 101 11.97 -8.25 0.91
C ARG A 101 12.79 -9.19 0.02
N ALA A 102 13.37 -10.25 0.59
CA ALA A 102 14.10 -11.26 -0.17
C ALA A 102 13.18 -11.96 -1.20
N LEU A 103 11.96 -12.33 -0.79
CA LEU A 103 10.96 -12.91 -1.70
C LEU A 103 10.55 -11.96 -2.83
N VAL A 104 10.37 -10.66 -2.54
CA VAL A 104 10.06 -9.67 -3.59
C VAL A 104 11.18 -9.58 -4.61
N ALA A 105 12.44 -9.52 -4.17
CA ALA A 105 13.57 -9.47 -5.10
C ALA A 105 13.67 -10.75 -5.94
N ALA A 106 13.51 -11.91 -5.31
CA ALA A 106 13.48 -13.19 -6.02
C ALA A 106 12.36 -13.27 -7.05
N ALA A 107 11.14 -12.85 -6.68
CA ALA A 107 10.00 -12.84 -7.58
C ALA A 107 10.21 -11.90 -8.77
N ARG A 108 10.77 -10.71 -8.54
CA ARG A 108 11.12 -9.75 -9.60
C ARG A 108 12.24 -10.26 -10.51
N ALA A 109 13.19 -11.01 -9.95
CA ALA A 109 14.27 -11.63 -10.72
C ALA A 109 13.83 -12.93 -11.44
N GLY A 110 12.54 -13.25 -11.43
CA GLY A 110 11.96 -14.40 -12.12
C GLY A 110 12.30 -15.76 -11.49
N VAL A 111 12.75 -15.78 -10.23
CA VAL A 111 13.07 -17.02 -9.52
C VAL A 111 11.81 -17.87 -9.38
N PRO A 112 11.82 -19.16 -9.78
CA PRO A 112 10.66 -20.03 -9.68
C PRO A 112 10.08 -20.06 -8.27
N GLU A 113 8.75 -20.17 -8.17
CA GLU A 113 7.98 -20.30 -6.92
C GLU A 113 8.02 -19.07 -5.98
N ALA A 114 8.92 -18.11 -6.19
CA ALA A 114 9.09 -16.95 -5.31
C ALA A 114 7.83 -16.08 -5.22
N ALA A 115 7.15 -15.82 -6.35
CA ALA A 115 5.90 -15.07 -6.36
C ALA A 115 4.78 -15.80 -5.57
N GLY A 116 4.70 -17.13 -5.72
CA GLY A 116 3.75 -17.96 -4.97
C GLY A 116 4.07 -18.02 -3.47
N ALA A 117 5.34 -18.10 -3.11
CA ALA A 117 5.80 -18.08 -1.72
C ALA A 117 5.56 -16.71 -1.07
N LEU A 118 5.83 -15.61 -1.79
CA LEU A 118 5.44 -14.26 -1.38
C LEU A 118 3.94 -14.20 -1.14
N HIS A 119 3.14 -14.81 -2.02
CA HIS A 119 1.70 -14.79 -1.88
C HIS A 119 1.24 -15.49 -0.59
N ARG A 120 1.59 -16.77 -0.44
CA ARG A 120 1.23 -17.57 0.73
C ARG A 120 1.77 -16.99 2.04
N GLY A 121 2.98 -16.43 2.02
CA GLY A 121 3.61 -15.85 3.20
C GLY A 121 3.05 -14.51 3.65
N THR A 122 2.22 -13.85 2.85
CA THR A 122 1.68 -12.51 3.17
C THR A 122 0.16 -12.45 3.23
N VAL A 123 -0.56 -13.41 2.62
CA VAL A 123 -2.02 -13.39 2.52
C VAL A 123 -2.70 -13.33 3.89
N GLY A 124 -2.31 -14.19 4.84
CA GLY A 124 -2.92 -14.23 6.16
C GLY A 124 -2.77 -12.93 6.96
N ALA A 125 -1.63 -12.25 6.84
CA ALA A 125 -1.39 -10.95 7.50
C ALA A 125 -2.19 -9.80 6.87
N ILE A 126 -2.62 -9.93 5.62
CA ILE A 126 -3.45 -8.94 4.93
C ILE A 126 -4.94 -9.23 5.20
N GLU A 127 -5.35 -10.50 5.14
CA GLU A 127 -6.73 -10.92 5.41
C GLU A 127 -7.15 -10.66 6.86
N SER A 128 -6.23 -10.75 7.82
CA SER A 128 -6.51 -10.40 9.22
C SER A 128 -7.02 -8.96 9.40
N LEU A 129 -6.72 -8.05 8.47
CA LEU A 129 -7.27 -6.68 8.49
C LEU A 129 -8.78 -6.69 8.21
N SER A 130 -9.22 -7.52 7.26
CA SER A 130 -10.63 -7.61 6.86
C SER A 130 -11.52 -8.30 7.88
N ALA A 131 -10.96 -9.22 8.67
CA ALA A 131 -11.71 -9.94 9.70
C ALA A 131 -12.10 -9.03 10.89
N GLY A 132 -11.58 -7.79 10.96
CA GLY A 132 -11.75 -6.94 12.14
C GLY A 132 -11.19 -7.56 13.42
N GLU A 133 -10.44 -8.66 13.29
CA GLU A 133 -9.70 -9.34 14.33
C GLU A 133 -8.51 -8.46 14.70
N HIS A 134 -8.81 -7.37 15.41
CA HIS A 134 -7.83 -6.57 16.11
C HIS A 134 -7.72 -7.16 17.52
N PRO A 135 -6.65 -7.92 17.84
CA PRO A 135 -6.45 -8.37 19.20
C PRO A 135 -6.27 -7.14 20.09
N ARG A 136 -7.23 -6.87 20.98
CA ARG A 136 -7.18 -5.76 21.93
C ARG A 136 -6.10 -6.02 22.99
N GLY A 137 -5.16 -5.10 23.15
CA GLY A 137 -4.50 -4.84 24.42
C GLY A 137 -3.31 -3.88 24.36
N LYS A 138 -2.74 -3.59 25.53
CA LYS A 138 -2.32 -2.24 25.97
C LYS A 138 -0.89 -1.84 25.58
N SER A 139 -0.73 -0.52 25.44
CA SER A 139 0.46 0.22 25.03
C SER A 139 1.66 0.09 25.99
N GLY A 140 2.79 -0.38 25.46
CA GLY A 140 4.12 -0.22 26.05
C GLY A 140 5.14 -0.03 24.93
N MET A 141 5.70 1.17 24.83
CA MET A 141 6.61 1.59 23.76
C MET A 141 8.02 1.09 24.06
N PHE A 142 8.63 0.38 23.10
CA PHE A 142 10.05 -0.02 23.09
C PHE A 142 10.48 -1.06 24.14
N ASP A 143 10.08 -2.33 23.99
CA ASP A 143 10.91 -3.42 24.53
C ASP A 143 10.98 -4.63 23.60
N SER A 144 12.18 -4.86 23.06
CA SER A 144 12.49 -5.92 22.11
C SER A 144 13.01 -7.16 22.82
N LYS A 145 12.19 -7.78 23.69
CA LYS A 145 12.49 -9.12 24.22
C LYS A 145 11.41 -10.11 23.79
N THR A 146 11.86 -11.02 22.93
CA THR A 146 11.26 -12.30 22.62
C THR A 146 10.81 -12.99 23.91
N GLY A 147 9.51 -13.07 24.12
CA GLY A 147 8.87 -13.84 25.16
C GLY A 147 7.38 -13.92 24.85
N LYS A 148 6.83 -15.14 24.83
CA LYS A 148 5.38 -15.35 24.85
C LYS A 148 4.83 -14.64 26.09
N THR A 149 4.00 -13.62 25.91
CA THR A 149 3.15 -13.11 26.98
C THR A 149 1.79 -12.81 26.41
N GLU A 150 0.80 -13.50 26.97
CA GLU A 150 -0.61 -13.24 26.81
C GLU A 150 -0.89 -11.78 27.17
N GLY A 151 -1.37 -11.00 26.19
CA GLY A 151 -1.89 -9.66 26.42
C GLY A 151 -1.51 -8.59 25.38
N GLY A 152 -2.16 -8.60 24.20
CA GLY A 152 -2.68 -7.37 23.59
C GLY A 152 -1.98 -6.72 22.38
N ASP A 153 -2.49 -6.91 21.16
CA ASP A 153 -1.73 -6.63 19.92
C ASP A 153 -2.52 -6.02 18.74
N ALA A 154 -2.81 -4.71 18.77
CA ALA A 154 -3.17 -3.95 17.56
C ALA A 154 -1.93 -3.48 16.76
N ALA A 155 -0.81 -3.22 17.44
CA ALA A 155 0.42 -2.72 16.82
C ALA A 155 1.19 -3.79 16.02
N HIS A 156 1.03 -5.07 16.37
CA HIS A 156 1.74 -6.18 15.74
C HIS A 156 1.07 -6.66 14.45
N THR A 157 -0.27 -6.64 14.39
CA THR A 157 -1.07 -6.90 13.18
C THR A 157 -0.84 -5.82 12.13
N ASP A 158 -0.82 -4.54 12.52
CA ASP A 158 -0.55 -3.45 11.59
C ASP A 158 0.90 -3.48 11.06
N ALA A 159 1.90 -3.82 11.89
CA ALA A 159 3.28 -3.97 11.42
C ALA A 159 3.45 -5.14 10.42
N ALA A 160 2.72 -6.23 10.64
CA ALA A 160 2.66 -7.38 9.74
C ALA A 160 2.01 -7.03 8.41
N ALA A 161 0.82 -6.45 8.47
CA ALA A 161 0.06 -5.93 7.35
C ALA A 161 0.87 -4.91 6.55
N ARG A 162 1.48 -3.94 7.21
CA ARG A 162 2.37 -2.93 6.61
C ARG A 162 3.51 -3.60 5.83
N ALA A 163 4.19 -4.57 6.43
CA ALA A 163 5.28 -5.28 5.75
C ALA A 163 4.77 -6.07 4.53
N ALA A 164 3.64 -6.75 4.69
CA ALA A 164 2.98 -7.55 3.65
C ALA A 164 2.48 -6.67 2.48
N LEU A 165 1.67 -5.65 2.75
CA LEU A 165 1.19 -4.66 1.78
C LEU A 165 2.35 -3.95 1.09
N GLY A 166 3.36 -3.53 1.85
CA GLY A 166 4.56 -2.93 1.29
C GLY A 166 5.33 -3.89 0.35
N ALA A 167 5.34 -5.19 0.66
CA ALA A 167 5.97 -6.20 -0.19
C ALA A 167 5.18 -6.43 -1.48
N ARG A 168 3.85 -6.58 -1.39
CA ARG A 168 2.96 -6.67 -2.56
C ARG A 168 3.09 -5.46 -3.47
N ARG A 169 3.09 -4.26 -2.88
CA ARG A 169 3.25 -3.00 -3.61
C ARG A 169 4.58 -2.96 -4.39
N ARG A 170 5.69 -3.34 -3.76
CA ARG A 170 7.01 -3.37 -4.41
C ARG A 170 7.11 -4.42 -5.51
N PHE A 171 6.44 -5.56 -5.35
CA PHE A 171 6.37 -6.59 -6.38
C PHE A 171 5.61 -6.07 -7.61
N ILE A 172 4.37 -5.60 -7.41
CA ILE A 172 3.52 -5.07 -8.50
C ILE A 172 4.16 -3.87 -9.21
N ALA A 173 4.74 -2.92 -8.47
CA ALA A 173 5.38 -1.75 -9.08
C ALA A 173 6.60 -2.08 -9.95
N GLY A 174 7.14 -3.29 -9.82
CA GLY A 174 8.26 -3.77 -10.61
C GLY A 174 7.88 -4.73 -11.73
N SER A 175 6.60 -5.01 -11.92
CA SER A 175 6.07 -5.91 -12.95
C SER A 175 5.56 -5.12 -14.15
N GLU A 176 5.55 -5.78 -15.31
CA GLU A 176 4.96 -5.23 -16.53
C GLU A 176 3.42 -5.22 -16.45
N GLU A 177 2.79 -4.30 -17.19
CA GLU A 177 1.33 -4.25 -17.30
C GLU A 177 0.82 -5.56 -17.93
N GLY A 178 -0.12 -6.24 -17.26
CA GLY A 178 -0.63 -7.55 -17.69
C GLY A 178 0.14 -8.78 -17.18
N ASP A 179 1.12 -8.59 -16.28
CA ASP A 179 1.75 -9.71 -15.57
C ASP A 179 0.74 -10.40 -14.64
N LYS A 180 0.32 -11.61 -15.02
CA LYS A 180 -0.63 -12.44 -14.25
C LYS A 180 -0.17 -12.73 -12.82
N ASN A 181 1.14 -12.78 -12.56
CA ASN A 181 1.67 -12.97 -11.21
C ASN A 181 1.49 -11.70 -10.37
N ALA A 182 1.67 -10.52 -10.98
CA ALA A 182 1.42 -9.24 -10.33
C ALA A 182 -0.07 -9.04 -10.05
N ASP A 183 -0.93 -9.38 -11.01
CA ASP A 183 -2.39 -9.30 -10.86
C ASP A 183 -2.88 -10.20 -9.71
N SER A 184 -2.36 -11.43 -9.61
CA SER A 184 -2.68 -12.35 -8.50
C SER A 184 -2.01 -11.97 -7.17
N ALA A 185 -1.12 -10.98 -7.17
CA ALA A 185 -0.53 -10.43 -5.97
C ALA A 185 -1.31 -9.23 -5.40
N VAL A 186 -2.29 -8.70 -6.14
CA VAL A 186 -3.22 -7.69 -5.65
C VAL A 186 -4.11 -8.33 -4.56
N PRO A 187 -4.17 -7.78 -3.34
CA PRO A 187 -5.05 -8.31 -2.31
C PRO A 187 -6.54 -8.24 -2.69
N SER A 188 -7.38 -8.98 -1.97
CA SER A 188 -8.82 -8.91 -2.20
C SER A 188 -9.37 -7.48 -1.98
N PRO A 189 -10.42 -7.08 -2.73
CA PRO A 189 -11.14 -5.83 -2.53
C PRO A 189 -11.49 -5.52 -1.08
N SER A 190 -12.01 -6.51 -0.34
CA SER A 190 -12.38 -6.37 1.06
C SER A 190 -11.17 -6.11 1.96
N ALA A 191 -10.05 -6.82 1.74
CA ALA A 191 -8.82 -6.59 2.50
C ALA A 191 -8.19 -5.24 2.19
N LEU A 192 -8.26 -4.78 0.93
CA LEU A 192 -7.82 -3.43 0.56
C LEU A 192 -8.67 -2.36 1.24
N ALA A 193 -10.01 -2.50 1.23
CA ALA A 193 -10.89 -1.55 1.89
C ALA A 193 -10.63 -1.46 3.40
N ALA A 194 -10.48 -2.60 4.08
CA ALA A 194 -10.11 -2.63 5.49
C ALA A 194 -8.74 -2.01 5.76
N ALA A 195 -7.75 -2.30 4.90
CA ALA A 195 -6.40 -1.77 5.03
C ALA A 195 -6.31 -0.25 4.77
N VAL A 196 -7.12 0.29 3.85
CA VAL A 196 -7.22 1.73 3.59
C VAL A 196 -7.78 2.47 4.81
N ALA A 197 -8.72 1.85 5.53
CA ALA A 197 -9.27 2.36 6.79
C ALA A 197 -8.38 2.09 8.03
N SER A 198 -7.19 1.50 7.86
CA SER A 198 -6.30 1.20 8.98
C SER A 198 -5.80 2.49 9.65
N PRO A 199 -5.68 2.51 11.00
CA PRO A 199 -5.07 3.63 11.72
C PRO A 199 -3.56 3.78 11.41
N ASP A 200 -2.90 2.73 10.92
CA ASP A 200 -1.51 2.76 10.50
C ASP A 200 -1.34 3.48 9.16
N HIS A 201 -0.88 4.73 9.21
CA HIS A 201 -0.64 5.57 8.04
C HIS A 201 0.22 4.93 6.95
N VAL A 202 1.22 4.11 7.31
CA VAL A 202 2.08 3.45 6.32
C VAL A 202 1.35 2.29 5.66
N ALA A 203 0.60 1.50 6.44
CA ALA A 203 -0.22 0.42 5.93
C ALA A 203 -1.32 0.95 5.01
N ALA A 204 -2.05 1.98 5.43
CA ALA A 204 -3.08 2.66 4.65
C ALA A 204 -2.51 3.24 3.35
N ARG A 205 -1.34 3.89 3.38
CA ARG A 205 -0.67 4.38 2.16
C ARG A 205 -0.29 3.25 1.20
N HIS A 206 0.23 2.13 1.72
CA HIS A 206 0.51 0.96 0.89
C HIS A 206 -0.78 0.36 0.31
N ALA A 207 -1.85 0.30 1.09
CA ALA A 207 -3.16 -0.15 0.64
C ALA A 207 -3.75 0.76 -0.44
N LEU A 208 -3.68 2.08 -0.30
CA LEU A 208 -4.11 3.04 -1.32
C LEU A 208 -3.33 2.87 -2.64
N SER A 209 -2.01 2.67 -2.55
CA SER A 209 -1.19 2.39 -3.74
C SER A 209 -1.59 1.08 -4.43
N LEU A 210 -1.96 0.05 -3.65
CA LEU A 210 -2.43 -1.23 -4.18
C LEU A 210 -3.85 -1.15 -4.71
N ALA A 211 -4.73 -0.40 -4.06
CA ALA A 211 -6.10 -0.14 -4.50
C ALA A 211 -6.10 0.65 -5.81
N LEU A 212 -5.19 1.61 -5.98
CA LEU A 212 -5.03 2.32 -7.25
C LEU A 212 -4.60 1.37 -8.38
N ALA A 213 -3.71 0.41 -8.10
CA ALA A 213 -3.35 -0.63 -9.08
C ALA A 213 -4.55 -1.54 -9.37
N ALA A 214 -5.28 -1.97 -8.34
CA ALA A 214 -6.48 -2.81 -8.45
C ALA A 214 -7.61 -2.13 -9.23
N ALA A 215 -7.79 -0.81 -9.07
CA ALA A 215 -8.76 -0.02 -9.81
C ALA A 215 -8.46 0.01 -11.32
N LYS A 216 -7.20 -0.21 -11.74
CA LYS A 216 -6.83 -0.35 -13.15
C LYS A 216 -7.00 -1.78 -13.67
N GLY A 217 -7.15 -2.76 -12.79
CA GLY A 217 -7.34 -4.17 -13.12
C GLY A 217 -8.82 -4.58 -13.35
N PRO A 218 -9.09 -5.86 -13.61
CA PRO A 218 -10.44 -6.33 -13.95
C PRO A 218 -11.44 -6.29 -12.78
N ARG A 219 -10.96 -6.27 -11.53
CA ARG A 219 -11.80 -6.32 -10.31
C ARG A 219 -12.21 -4.96 -9.76
N TYR A 220 -12.23 -3.93 -10.61
CA TYR A 220 -12.50 -2.55 -10.19
C TYR A 220 -13.92 -2.37 -9.62
N GLU A 221 -14.92 -3.12 -10.07
CA GLU A 221 -16.30 -3.05 -9.57
C GLU A 221 -16.39 -3.62 -8.15
N GLU A 222 -15.84 -4.81 -7.91
CA GLU A 222 -15.76 -5.39 -6.56
C GLU A 222 -14.99 -4.46 -5.59
N LEU A 223 -13.93 -3.83 -6.07
CA LEU A 223 -13.18 -2.83 -5.32
C LEU A 223 -14.00 -1.57 -5.02
N ALA A 224 -14.77 -1.08 -5.98
CA ALA A 224 -15.65 0.07 -5.81
C ALA A 224 -16.70 -0.20 -4.73
N ILE A 225 -17.35 -1.37 -4.77
CA ILE A 225 -18.33 -1.81 -3.74
C ILE A 225 -17.66 -1.88 -2.37
N ALA A 226 -16.48 -2.49 -2.26
CA ALA A 226 -15.78 -2.63 -0.99
C ALA A 226 -15.32 -1.29 -0.40
N LEU A 227 -14.91 -0.34 -1.25
CA LEU A 227 -14.44 0.98 -0.83
C LEU A 227 -15.56 2.02 -0.66
N GLU A 228 -16.77 1.75 -1.16
CA GLU A 228 -17.89 2.69 -1.10
C GLU A 228 -18.16 3.24 0.30
N PRO A 229 -18.16 2.44 1.39
CA PRO A 229 -18.37 2.98 2.74
C PRO A 229 -17.27 3.95 3.16
N VAL A 230 -16.02 3.67 2.77
CA VAL A 230 -14.83 4.46 3.09
C VAL A 230 -14.85 5.77 2.31
N ILE A 231 -15.12 5.71 1.00
CA ILE A 231 -15.18 6.88 0.13
C ILE A 231 -16.39 7.75 0.47
N GLY A 232 -17.54 7.14 0.76
CA GLY A 232 -18.75 7.84 1.18
C GLY A 232 -18.59 8.57 2.52
N ALA A 233 -17.86 8.00 3.49
CA ALA A 233 -17.52 8.69 4.73
C ALA A 233 -16.67 9.95 4.47
N VAL A 234 -15.61 9.82 3.66
CA VAL A 234 -14.76 10.96 3.28
C VAL A 234 -15.56 12.02 2.52
N ALA A 235 -16.42 11.61 1.59
CA ALA A 235 -17.30 12.53 0.85
C ALA A 235 -18.18 13.35 1.81
N LYS A 236 -18.86 12.70 2.77
CA LYS A 236 -19.70 13.39 3.77
C LYS A 236 -18.90 14.36 4.63
N ARG A 237 -17.69 13.98 5.05
CA ARG A 237 -16.79 14.86 5.81
C ARG A 237 -16.38 16.08 4.99
N MET A 238 -16.04 15.89 3.72
CA MET A 238 -15.65 16.96 2.81
C MET A 238 -16.83 17.92 2.52
N GLU A 239 -18.03 17.41 2.37
CA GLU A 239 -19.24 18.23 2.23
C GLU A 239 -19.52 19.04 3.50
N ALA A 240 -19.43 18.42 4.67
CA ALA A 240 -19.58 19.13 5.94
C ALA A 240 -18.51 20.21 6.11
N ARG A 241 -17.27 19.94 5.70
CA ARG A 241 -16.17 20.92 5.71
C ARG A 241 -16.46 22.10 4.78
N ALA A 242 -16.90 21.83 3.56
CA ALA A 242 -17.25 22.87 2.58
C ALA A 242 -18.41 23.75 3.10
N ALA A 243 -19.49 23.14 3.61
CA ALA A 243 -20.62 23.88 4.18
C ALA A 243 -20.20 24.75 5.38
N ASN A 244 -19.30 24.25 6.24
CA ASN A 244 -18.77 25.02 7.36
C ASN A 244 -17.89 26.19 6.91
N LEU A 245 -17.10 26.02 5.84
CA LEU A 245 -16.27 27.09 5.26
C LEU A 245 -17.14 28.16 4.59
N GLU A 246 -18.18 27.78 3.86
CA GLU A 246 -19.16 28.70 3.27
C GLU A 246 -19.91 29.49 4.36
N ALA A 247 -20.38 28.81 5.42
CA ALA A 247 -21.01 29.46 6.56
C ALA A 247 -20.03 30.42 7.29
N ALA A 248 -18.76 30.05 7.42
CA ALA A 248 -17.74 30.91 8.02
C ALA A 248 -17.38 32.13 7.15
N ALA A 249 -17.38 31.97 5.82
CA ALA A 249 -17.20 33.07 4.89
C ALA A 249 -18.39 34.04 4.95
N ALA A 250 -19.62 33.52 5.00
CA ALA A 250 -20.84 34.31 5.16
C ALA A 250 -20.90 35.04 6.52
N ALA A 251 -20.36 34.44 7.58
CA ALA A 251 -20.32 35.02 8.92
C ALA A 251 -19.27 36.14 9.12
N GLY A 252 -18.49 36.48 8.09
CA GLY A 252 -17.57 37.62 8.12
C GLY A 252 -16.41 37.46 9.11
N ASN A 253 -15.40 36.65 8.76
CA ASN A 253 -14.05 36.64 9.34
C ASN A 253 -13.92 36.66 10.89
N SER A 254 -14.91 36.14 11.63
CA SER A 254 -14.73 35.86 13.05
C SER A 254 -13.71 34.73 13.22
N LYS A 255 -12.68 34.97 14.04
CA LYS A 255 -11.65 33.97 14.44
C LYS A 255 -12.30 32.71 15.04
N GLU A 256 -13.51 32.85 15.60
CA GLU A 256 -14.32 31.75 16.16
C GLU A 256 -15.00 30.91 15.08
N ALA A 257 -15.42 31.51 13.96
CA ALA A 257 -15.98 30.77 12.81
C ALA A 257 -14.92 29.86 12.16
N LYS A 258 -13.69 30.36 12.00
CA LYS A 258 -12.53 29.56 11.53
C LYS A 258 -12.12 28.47 12.54
N ALA A 259 -12.26 28.73 13.84
CA ALA A 259 -11.99 27.73 14.88
C ALA A 259 -13.08 26.65 14.99
N MET A 260 -14.35 27.00 14.73
CA MET A 260 -15.49 26.07 14.68
C MET A 260 -15.41 25.17 13.44
N ALA A 261 -15.03 25.70 12.27
CA ALA A 261 -14.80 24.92 11.06
C ALA A 261 -13.65 23.90 11.21
N ARG A 262 -12.64 24.20 12.03
CA ARG A 262 -11.55 23.27 12.38
C ARG A 262 -11.94 22.24 13.45
N LYS A 263 -12.87 22.58 14.35
CA LYS A 263 -13.36 21.66 15.40
C LYS A 263 -14.29 20.57 14.88
N SER A 264 -14.98 20.80 13.75
CA SER A 264 -15.85 19.81 13.11
C SER A 264 -15.08 18.79 12.23
N GLU A 265 -13.77 18.93 12.07
CA GLU A 265 -12.89 18.00 11.33
C GLU A 265 -12.55 16.71 12.11
N GLY A 266 -13.31 16.37 13.15
CA GLY A 266 -13.11 15.11 13.88
C GLY A 266 -13.31 13.92 12.94
N LYS A 267 -12.24 13.14 12.72
CA LYS A 267 -12.29 11.91 11.91
C LYS A 267 -13.44 11.02 12.32
N GLN A 268 -14.24 10.59 11.35
CA GLN A 268 -15.26 9.59 11.59
C GLN A 268 -14.62 8.20 11.68
N LYS A 269 -15.20 7.33 12.51
CA LYS A 269 -14.71 5.96 12.67
C LYS A 269 -14.79 5.23 11.32
N GLY A 270 -13.65 4.73 10.84
CA GLY A 270 -13.56 4.01 9.56
C GLY A 270 -13.08 4.85 8.37
N GLU A 271 -12.78 6.14 8.57
CA GLU A 271 -12.14 6.97 7.55
C GLU A 271 -10.65 6.62 7.40
N PRO A 272 -10.11 6.72 6.15
CA PRO A 272 -8.69 6.59 5.94
C PRO A 272 -7.96 7.77 6.60
N ASN A 273 -6.77 7.49 7.14
CA ASN A 273 -5.94 8.54 7.70
C ASN A 273 -5.29 9.37 6.57
N LEU A 274 -5.95 10.46 6.17
CA LEU A 274 -5.49 11.37 5.11
C LEU A 274 -4.53 12.47 5.59
N ASP A 275 -4.27 12.58 6.90
CA ASP A 275 -3.31 13.58 7.44
C ASP A 275 -1.87 13.29 7.01
N ASP A 276 -1.64 12.08 6.48
CA ASP A 276 -0.38 11.70 5.88
C ASP A 276 -0.20 12.34 4.49
N PRO A 277 0.86 13.15 4.25
CA PRO A 277 1.02 13.90 2.99
C PRO A 277 1.09 13.05 1.71
N GLY A 278 1.34 11.74 1.85
CA GLY A 278 1.37 10.80 0.73
C GLY A 278 0.06 10.05 0.50
N ALA A 279 -0.85 10.03 1.47
CA ALA A 279 -2.11 9.27 1.40
C ALA A 279 -3.18 10.03 0.60
N GLU A 280 -3.35 11.32 0.86
CA GLU A 280 -4.37 12.15 0.22
C GLU A 280 -4.25 12.21 -1.32
N PRO A 281 -3.06 12.48 -1.92
CA PRO A 281 -2.91 12.40 -3.38
C PRO A 281 -3.21 11.01 -3.95
N LEU A 282 -2.87 9.93 -3.24
CA LEU A 282 -3.18 8.56 -3.69
C LEU A 282 -4.67 8.27 -3.63
N PHE A 283 -5.36 8.76 -2.60
CA PHE A 283 -6.80 8.62 -2.45
C PHE A 283 -7.56 9.37 -3.56
N LEU A 284 -7.16 10.60 -3.88
CA LEU A 284 -7.78 11.37 -4.97
C LEU A 284 -7.57 10.71 -6.34
N ARG A 285 -6.36 10.21 -6.60
CA ARG A 285 -6.09 9.44 -7.83
C ARG A 285 -6.92 8.15 -7.90
N LEU A 286 -7.10 7.47 -6.77
CA LEU A 286 -7.97 6.29 -6.67
C LEU A 286 -9.43 6.63 -6.96
N CYS A 287 -9.97 7.69 -6.34
CA CYS A 287 -11.32 8.17 -6.60
C CYS A 287 -11.52 8.48 -8.09
N GLY A 288 -10.55 9.15 -8.71
CA GLY A 288 -10.59 9.42 -10.14
C GLY A 288 -10.56 8.19 -11.03
N ALA A 289 -9.67 7.25 -10.74
CA ALA A 289 -9.58 5.99 -11.47
C ALA A 289 -10.89 5.18 -11.37
N LEU A 290 -11.47 5.06 -10.17
CA LEU A 290 -12.75 4.38 -9.95
C LEU A 290 -13.90 5.10 -10.65
N ARG A 291 -14.04 6.43 -10.45
CA ARG A 291 -15.08 7.24 -11.11
C ARG A 291 -15.04 7.06 -12.62
N ALA A 292 -13.89 7.27 -13.26
CA ALA A 292 -13.76 7.17 -14.71
C ALA A 292 -14.19 5.79 -15.23
N ARG A 293 -13.80 4.72 -14.54
CA ARG A 293 -14.15 3.35 -14.94
C ARG A 293 -15.61 3.02 -14.75
N LEU A 294 -16.19 3.42 -13.62
CA LEU A 294 -17.60 3.20 -13.31
C LEU A 294 -18.50 3.98 -14.28
N LEU A 295 -18.14 5.23 -14.63
CA LEU A 295 -18.85 6.00 -15.65
C LEU A 295 -18.75 5.34 -17.03
N GLY A 296 -17.54 4.92 -17.43
CA GLY A 296 -17.35 4.21 -18.70
C GLY A 296 -18.12 2.88 -18.76
N ALA A 297 -18.33 2.21 -17.62
CA ALA A 297 -19.17 1.01 -17.53
C ALA A 297 -20.66 1.34 -17.65
N ALA A 298 -21.12 2.42 -17.01
CA ALA A 298 -22.49 2.89 -17.12
C ALA A 298 -22.87 3.27 -18.57
N GLU A 299 -21.97 3.92 -19.32
CA GLU A 299 -22.19 4.21 -20.75
C GLU A 299 -22.37 2.97 -21.63
N ARG A 300 -21.89 1.80 -21.18
CA ARG A 300 -22.07 0.51 -21.87
C ARG A 300 -23.37 -0.21 -21.47
N GLY A 301 -24.26 0.46 -20.75
CA GLY A 301 -25.51 -0.12 -20.22
C GLY A 301 -25.37 -0.72 -18.83
N GLY A 302 -24.26 -0.46 -18.12
CA GLY A 302 -24.12 -0.80 -16.69
C GLY A 302 -24.98 0.11 -15.80
N ALA A 303 -25.31 -0.37 -14.60
CA ALA A 303 -26.01 0.45 -13.61
C ALA A 303 -25.11 1.57 -13.06
N PRO A 304 -25.66 2.75 -12.73
CA PRO A 304 -24.92 3.76 -12.00
C PRO A 304 -24.47 3.21 -10.65
N HIS A 305 -23.27 3.61 -10.21
CA HIS A 305 -22.67 3.12 -8.98
C HIS A 305 -22.47 4.28 -8.00
N ASP A 306 -22.99 4.15 -6.78
CA ASP A 306 -22.92 5.19 -5.74
C ASP A 306 -21.48 5.61 -5.42
N CYS A 307 -20.54 4.67 -5.50
CA CYS A 307 -19.10 4.91 -5.39
C CYS A 307 -18.59 5.95 -6.41
N ALA A 308 -19.08 5.95 -7.66
CA ALA A 308 -18.66 6.92 -8.67
C ALA A 308 -19.05 8.36 -8.28
N TRP A 309 -20.25 8.52 -7.74
CA TRP A 309 -20.76 9.79 -7.25
C TRP A 309 -20.05 10.24 -5.97
N ALA A 310 -19.79 9.33 -5.04
CA ALA A 310 -19.00 9.63 -3.85
C ALA A 310 -17.56 10.08 -4.22
N CYS A 311 -16.94 9.43 -5.21
CA CYS A 311 -15.65 9.84 -5.74
C CYS A 311 -15.67 11.25 -6.34
N GLU A 312 -16.71 11.58 -7.10
CA GLU A 312 -16.89 12.92 -7.69
C GLU A 312 -16.98 14.00 -6.61
N LYS A 313 -17.80 13.79 -5.59
CA LYS A 313 -17.91 14.72 -4.46
C LYS A 313 -16.59 15.00 -3.76
N VAL A 314 -15.78 13.96 -3.56
CA VAL A 314 -14.44 14.10 -2.96
C VAL A 314 -13.54 14.97 -3.83
N LEU A 315 -13.51 14.70 -5.13
CA LEU A 315 -12.66 15.44 -6.09
C LEU A 315 -13.10 16.90 -6.21
N ASP A 316 -14.40 17.15 -6.35
CA ASP A 316 -14.96 18.49 -6.46
C ASP A 316 -14.74 19.31 -5.19
N ALA A 317 -14.89 18.70 -4.01
CA ALA A 317 -14.65 19.37 -2.75
C ALA A 317 -13.19 19.82 -2.62
N GLU A 318 -12.22 18.99 -3.02
CA GLU A 318 -10.79 19.37 -2.99
C GLU A 318 -10.43 20.44 -4.04
N LEU A 319 -11.10 20.45 -5.20
CA LEU A 319 -10.88 21.52 -6.18
C LEU A 319 -11.50 22.84 -5.73
N LYS A 320 -12.64 22.82 -5.04
CA LYS A 320 -13.27 24.00 -4.44
C LYS A 320 -12.43 24.57 -3.29
N THR A 321 -11.82 23.73 -2.45
CA THR A 321 -10.91 24.21 -1.40
C THR A 321 -9.64 24.84 -1.98
N TYR A 322 -9.16 24.35 -3.13
CA TYR A 322 -8.04 24.96 -3.86
C TYR A 322 -8.43 26.28 -4.55
N GLY A 323 -9.55 26.32 -5.28
CA GLY A 323 -9.97 27.47 -6.09
C GLY A 323 -10.77 28.55 -5.35
N GLY A 324 -11.34 28.26 -4.18
CA GLY A 324 -12.43 29.04 -3.59
C GLY A 324 -12.12 30.04 -2.48
N ALA A 325 -10.89 30.14 -1.93
CA ALA A 325 -10.65 31.11 -0.85
C ALA A 325 -9.21 31.63 -0.76
N ALA A 326 -9.07 32.93 -1.06
CA ALA A 326 -8.15 33.87 -0.43
C ALA A 326 -6.76 33.34 -0.06
N ALA A 327 -5.76 33.50 -0.95
CA ALA A 327 -4.33 33.71 -0.66
C ALA A 327 -3.68 32.91 0.50
N GLY A 328 -4.21 31.74 0.87
CA GLY A 328 -3.86 31.08 2.12
C GLY A 328 -4.55 29.73 2.36
N SER A 329 -5.14 29.09 1.34
CA SER A 329 -5.53 27.68 1.46
C SER A 329 -4.26 26.80 1.45
N GLU A 330 -4.14 25.95 2.48
CA GLU A 330 -2.98 25.08 2.73
C GLU A 330 -2.95 23.83 1.84
N SER A 331 -3.83 23.70 0.85
CA SER A 331 -3.84 22.56 -0.06
C SER A 331 -2.62 22.62 -0.99
N SER A 332 -1.72 21.66 -0.83
CA SER A 332 -0.50 21.57 -1.65
C SER A 332 -0.85 21.48 -3.14
N PRO A 333 -0.08 22.11 -4.05
CA PRO A 333 -0.23 21.92 -5.50
C PRO A 333 -0.26 20.45 -5.94
N ARG A 334 0.39 19.56 -5.19
CA ARG A 334 0.36 18.10 -5.46
C ARG A 334 -1.03 17.49 -5.25
N VAL A 335 -1.79 17.97 -4.27
CA VAL A 335 -3.14 17.50 -3.94
C VAL A 335 -4.12 17.99 -5.01
N ALA A 336 -4.04 19.28 -5.38
CA ALA A 336 -4.84 19.84 -6.46
C ALA A 336 -4.60 19.12 -7.80
N MET A 337 -3.32 18.89 -8.15
CA MET A 337 -2.98 18.14 -9.36
C MET A 337 -3.49 16.69 -9.32
N ALA A 338 -3.50 16.04 -8.15
CA ALA A 338 -4.07 14.70 -7.99
C ALA A 338 -5.60 14.70 -8.16
N ALA A 339 -6.29 15.71 -7.65
CA ALA A 339 -7.73 15.90 -7.86
C ALA A 339 -8.05 16.14 -9.34
N CYS A 340 -7.32 17.05 -10.02
CA CYS A 340 -7.46 17.27 -11.46
C CYS A 340 -7.20 15.98 -12.25
N ALA A 341 -6.08 15.30 -12.00
CA ALA A 341 -5.73 14.06 -12.66
C ALA A 341 -6.83 12.99 -12.46
N GLY A 342 -7.38 12.92 -11.26
CA GLY A 342 -8.49 12.03 -10.94
C GLY A 342 -9.77 12.38 -11.69
N LEU A 343 -10.19 13.65 -11.67
CA LEU A 343 -11.40 14.13 -12.31
C LEU A 343 -11.40 13.85 -13.82
N PHE A 344 -10.26 14.08 -14.48
CA PHE A 344 -10.07 13.79 -15.91
C PHE A 344 -9.79 12.31 -16.23
N GLY A 345 -9.78 11.43 -15.22
CA GLY A 345 -9.52 10.00 -15.41
C GLY A 345 -8.13 9.72 -15.98
N SER A 346 -7.13 10.54 -15.66
CA SER A 346 -5.75 10.41 -16.18
C SER A 346 -5.11 9.08 -15.79
N ASP A 347 -5.56 8.49 -14.69
CA ASP A 347 -5.12 7.18 -14.19
C ASP A 347 -5.95 5.99 -14.70
N ALA A 348 -6.96 6.20 -15.55
CA ALA A 348 -7.67 5.11 -16.21
C ALA A 348 -6.70 4.24 -17.03
N PRO A 349 -6.97 2.93 -17.19
CA PRO A 349 -6.06 2.01 -17.88
C PRO A 349 -5.68 2.47 -19.30
N SER A 350 -4.58 1.93 -19.82
CA SER A 350 -4.23 2.12 -21.23
C SER A 350 -5.20 1.28 -22.11
N GLY A 351 -5.46 1.71 -23.35
CA GLY A 351 -6.34 0.99 -24.29
C GLY A 351 -7.78 1.50 -24.42
N ALA A 352 -8.60 0.76 -25.19
CA ALA A 352 -9.93 1.19 -25.62
C ALA A 352 -10.89 1.43 -24.43
N ASP A 353 -10.84 0.58 -23.41
CA ASP A 353 -11.69 0.71 -22.23
C ASP A 353 -11.34 1.95 -21.41
N GLY A 354 -10.04 2.24 -21.28
CA GLY A 354 -9.58 3.46 -20.62
C GLY A 354 -9.86 4.72 -21.43
N ALA A 355 -9.80 4.65 -22.76
CA ALA A 355 -10.17 5.78 -23.62
C ALA A 355 -11.66 6.14 -23.47
N LYS A 356 -12.54 5.13 -23.43
CA LYS A 356 -13.97 5.32 -23.15
C LYS A 356 -14.19 5.87 -21.75
N ALA A 357 -13.51 5.35 -20.73
CA ALA A 357 -13.58 5.85 -19.36
C ALA A 357 -13.18 7.34 -19.26
N ARG A 358 -12.10 7.75 -19.94
CA ARG A 358 -11.67 9.16 -20.02
C ARG A 358 -12.67 10.03 -20.76
N ALA A 359 -13.22 9.54 -21.88
CA ALA A 359 -14.25 10.25 -22.63
C ALA A 359 -15.53 10.44 -21.80
N ALA A 360 -15.97 9.40 -21.07
CA ALA A 360 -17.11 9.45 -20.16
C ALA A 360 -16.88 10.45 -19.02
N ALA A 361 -15.69 10.42 -18.41
CA ALA A 361 -15.31 11.38 -17.38
C ALA A 361 -15.32 12.82 -17.92
N TRP A 362 -14.80 13.05 -19.12
CA TRP A 362 -14.86 14.35 -19.79
C TRP A 362 -16.30 14.79 -20.09
N GLN A 363 -17.12 13.90 -20.64
CA GLN A 363 -18.53 14.20 -20.91
C GLN A 363 -19.30 14.49 -19.63
N ALA A 364 -19.05 13.77 -18.54
CA ALA A 364 -19.66 14.03 -17.24
C ALA A 364 -19.28 15.42 -16.71
N ILE A 365 -18.03 15.85 -16.87
CA ILE A 365 -17.60 17.21 -16.49
C ILE A 365 -18.29 18.27 -17.36
N VAL A 366 -18.35 18.05 -18.69
CA VAL A 366 -18.93 19.01 -19.64
C VAL A 366 -20.46 19.09 -19.51
N ARG A 367 -21.13 17.95 -19.29
CA ARG A 367 -22.61 17.85 -19.17
C ARG A 367 -23.11 18.08 -17.74
N GLY A 368 -22.29 17.84 -16.72
CA GLY A 368 -22.57 18.14 -15.32
C GLY A 368 -22.82 19.63 -15.04
N GLY A 369 -22.57 20.50 -16.02
CA GLY A 369 -23.07 21.88 -16.06
C GLY A 369 -24.56 22.01 -16.39
N GLY A 370 -25.42 21.20 -15.78
CA GLY A 370 -26.88 21.31 -15.87
C GLY A 370 -27.44 22.08 -14.66
N GLU A 371 -27.98 23.27 -14.92
CA GLU A 371 -28.70 24.18 -14.01
C GLU A 371 -28.03 24.49 -12.65
N GLY A 372 -26.89 25.19 -12.67
CA GLY A 372 -26.46 26.00 -11.53
C GLY A 372 -25.00 25.89 -11.07
N GLY A 373 -24.19 25.00 -11.64
CA GLY A 373 -22.76 24.90 -11.33
C GLY A 373 -21.91 25.14 -12.57
N GLU A 374 -21.22 26.27 -12.65
CA GLU A 374 -20.36 26.62 -13.79
C GLU A 374 -19.19 25.62 -13.96
N PRO A 375 -19.12 24.88 -15.09
CA PRO A 375 -17.95 24.07 -15.44
C PRO A 375 -16.76 24.91 -15.92
N ARG A 376 -16.93 26.25 -16.02
CA ARG A 376 -15.98 27.16 -16.68
C ARG A 376 -14.75 27.49 -15.85
N LEU A 377 -14.76 27.25 -14.54
CA LEU A 377 -13.59 27.53 -13.68
C LEU A 377 -12.52 26.43 -13.70
N LEU A 378 -12.83 25.22 -14.15
CA LEU A 378 -11.88 24.09 -14.21
C LEU A 378 -11.17 23.96 -15.57
N ALA A 379 -11.64 24.67 -16.60
CA ALA A 379 -11.02 24.68 -17.93
C ALA A 379 -9.96 25.78 -18.11
N ASN A 380 -9.86 26.71 -17.15
CA ASN A 380 -8.96 27.88 -17.22
C ASN A 380 -7.96 27.97 -16.05
N SER A 381 -7.81 26.91 -15.24
CA SER A 381 -6.69 26.73 -14.31
C SER A 381 -5.75 25.64 -14.81
#